data_AF-A0A135UVG5-F1
#
_entry.id   AF-A0A135UVG5-F1
#
_cell.length_a   1.000
_cell.length_b   1.000
_cell.length_c   1.000
_cell.angle_alpha   90.00
_cell.angle_beta   90.00
_cell.angle_gamma   90.00
#
_symmetry.space_group_name_H-M   'P 1'
#
loop_
_entity.id
_entity.type
_entity.pdbx_description
1 polymer ?
#
loop_
_entity_poly.entity_id
_entity_poly.type
_entity_poly.pdbx_seq_one_letter_code
_entity_poly.pdbx_strand_id
1 'polypeptide(L)'
;MAPIKSIEYFRVPPRWLFVKITDENGNYGWGEATLESHTQAVEGCLEFYKSEIENIWQTAWRKHFYCGGAVFMSALSGIDTALWDMKGRKLGVPIYELLGGKVRDKIKVYAWIVRHLDQKADDEERQQRLDAGFTCVKMNATADLGWLDSPAALQTSVDRLETVKKMGLDVGAD
;
A
#
# COMPACT_ATOMS: atom_id res chain seq x y z
N MET A 1 23.70 10.45 4.05
CA MET A 1 23.56 9.71 5.32
C MET A 1 24.89 9.00 5.57
N ALA A 2 25.05 8.18 6.62
CA ALA A 2 26.21 7.28 6.63
C ALA A 2 25.98 6.20 5.55
N PRO A 3 27.04 5.54 5.05
CA PRO A 3 26.88 4.45 4.10
C PRO A 3 25.93 3.36 4.63
N ILE A 4 25.16 2.75 3.72
CA ILE A 4 24.26 1.65 4.06
C ILE A 4 25.10 0.42 4.38
N LYS A 5 24.96 -0.08 5.61
CA LYS A 5 25.60 -1.31 6.08
C LYS A 5 24.84 -2.55 5.61
N SER A 6 23.54 -2.62 5.89
CA SER A 6 22.68 -3.76 5.56
C SER A 6 21.34 -3.34 4.99
N ILE A 7 20.82 -4.18 4.11
CA ILE A 7 19.43 -4.22 3.68
C ILE A 7 18.92 -5.60 4.07
N GLU A 8 17.94 -5.64 4.95
CA GLU A 8 17.30 -6.87 5.45
C GLU A 8 15.84 -6.86 5.01
N TYR A 9 15.29 -8.03 4.68
CA TYR A 9 13.89 -8.17 4.32
C TYR A 9 13.20 -9.24 5.14
N PHE A 10 11.90 -9.05 5.38
CA PHE A 10 11.07 -9.87 6.24
C PHE A 10 9.79 -10.20 5.50
N ARG A 11 9.57 -11.49 5.23
CA ARG A 11 8.29 -12.01 4.76
C ARG A 11 7.36 -12.13 5.96
N VAL A 12 6.28 -11.38 5.96
CA VAL A 12 5.30 -11.37 7.06
C VAL A 12 3.95 -11.88 6.55
N PRO A 13 3.30 -12.85 7.23
CA PRO A 13 1.94 -13.25 6.87
C PRO A 13 0.96 -12.06 6.88
N PRO A 14 -0.05 -12.02 5.99
CA PRO A 14 -0.40 -13.07 5.05
C PRO A 14 0.46 -13.09 3.78
N ARG A 15 1.04 -11.95 3.37
CA ARG A 15 1.82 -11.82 2.12
C ARG A 15 2.57 -10.49 2.00
N TRP A 16 3.09 -9.96 3.12
CA TRP A 16 3.83 -8.70 3.16
C TRP A 16 5.34 -8.90 3.03
N LEU A 17 6.01 -7.88 2.48
CA LEU A 17 7.47 -7.82 2.41
C LEU A 17 7.95 -6.51 3.04
N PHE A 18 8.43 -6.58 4.29
CA PHE A 18 9.06 -5.44 4.95
C PHE A 18 10.55 -5.42 4.68
N VAL A 19 11.11 -4.22 4.60
CA VAL A 19 12.52 -3.97 4.38
C VAL A 19 13.02 -3.08 5.52
N LYS A 20 14.17 -3.46 6.09
CA LYS A 20 14.90 -2.65 7.06
C LYS A 20 16.25 -2.30 6.49
N ILE A 21 16.58 -1.02 6.46
CA ILE A 21 17.91 -0.53 6.09
C ILE A 21 18.61 -0.09 7.36
N THR A 22 19.87 -0.48 7.54
CA THR A 22 20.72 -0.01 8.64
C THR A 22 21.99 0.63 8.08
N ASP A 23 22.35 1.82 8.57
CA ASP A 23 23.59 2.50 8.20
C ASP A 23 24.78 2.09 9.09
N GLU A 24 26.00 2.51 8.72
CA GLU A 24 27.22 2.20 9.49
C GLU A 24 27.21 2.76 10.92
N ASN A 25 26.42 3.80 11.19
CA ASN A 25 26.26 4.39 12.51
C ASN A 25 25.16 3.72 13.35
N GLY A 26 24.52 2.68 12.82
CA GLY A 26 23.43 1.96 13.48
C GLY A 26 22.06 2.66 13.39
N ASN A 27 21.93 3.75 12.63
CA ASN A 27 20.61 4.31 12.32
C ASN A 27 19.89 3.34 11.39
N TYR A 28 18.57 3.28 11.51
CA TYR A 28 17.77 2.40 10.69
C TYR A 28 16.44 3.04 10.27
N GLY A 29 15.84 2.49 9.23
CA GLY A 29 14.48 2.82 8.81
C GLY A 29 13.79 1.62 8.18
N TRP A 30 12.46 1.68 8.16
CA TRP A 30 11.56 0.64 7.70
C TRP A 30 10.77 1.08 6.48
N GLY A 31 10.58 0.15 5.54
CA GLY A 31 9.73 0.33 4.38
C GLY A 31 9.01 -0.96 4.01
N GLU A 32 8.06 -0.84 3.10
CA GLU A 32 7.26 -1.96 2.60
C GLU A 32 7.43 -2.08 1.08
N ALA A 33 7.86 -3.25 0.63
CA ALA A 33 8.10 -3.59 -0.77
C ALA A 33 7.09 -4.63 -1.28
N THR A 34 5.88 -4.65 -0.72
CA THR A 34 4.87 -5.67 -1.04
C THR A 34 4.51 -5.63 -2.52
N LEU A 35 4.66 -6.78 -3.18
CA LEU A 35 4.08 -7.09 -4.48
C LEU A 35 3.51 -8.50 -4.40
N GLU A 36 2.19 -8.59 -4.32
CA GLU A 36 1.51 -9.85 -4.11
C GLU A 36 1.94 -10.90 -5.13
N SER A 37 2.21 -12.12 -4.63
CA SER A 37 2.63 -13.29 -5.41
C SER A 37 4.01 -13.20 -6.08
N HIS A 38 4.74 -12.09 -5.96
CA HIS A 38 6.04 -11.88 -6.62
C HIS A 38 7.16 -11.53 -5.63
N THR A 39 6.98 -11.87 -4.35
CA THR A 39 7.89 -11.51 -3.24
C THR A 39 9.37 -11.82 -3.55
N GLN A 40 9.66 -13.01 -4.06
CA GLN A 40 11.04 -13.42 -4.36
C GLN A 40 11.69 -12.60 -5.48
N ALA A 41 10.91 -12.16 -6.47
CA ALA A 41 11.41 -11.31 -7.54
C ALA A 41 11.78 -9.92 -7.00
N VAL A 42 10.96 -9.39 -6.08
CA VAL A 42 11.23 -8.10 -5.42
C VAL A 42 12.48 -8.16 -4.56
N GLU A 43 12.65 -9.22 -3.76
CA GLU A 43 13.83 -9.43 -2.92
C GLU A 43 15.13 -9.37 -3.72
N GLY A 44 15.17 -10.05 -4.87
CA GLY A 44 16.33 -10.05 -5.75
C GLY A 44 16.69 -8.68 -6.34
N CYS A 45 15.79 -7.69 -6.26
CA CYS A 45 16.01 -6.34 -6.78
C CYS A 45 16.38 -5.31 -5.71
N LEU A 46 16.29 -5.63 -4.41
CA LEU A 46 16.51 -4.65 -3.33
C LEU A 46 17.93 -4.06 -3.35
N GLU A 47 18.94 -4.89 -3.61
CA GLU A 47 20.35 -4.48 -3.61
C GLU A 47 20.71 -3.49 -4.73
N PHE A 48 19.86 -3.34 -5.77
CA PHE A 48 20.09 -2.33 -6.81
C PHE A 48 19.93 -0.90 -6.30
N TYR A 49 19.25 -0.71 -5.17
CA TYR A 49 18.92 0.61 -4.61
C TYR A 49 19.70 0.92 -3.33
N LYS A 50 20.94 0.44 -3.20
CA LYS A 50 21.79 0.71 -2.04
C LYS A 50 22.48 2.09 -2.14
N SER A 51 21.71 3.17 -2.03
CA SER A 51 22.26 4.54 -2.09
C SER A 51 21.43 5.58 -1.32
N GLU A 52 21.82 6.85 -1.42
CA GLU A 52 21.04 7.98 -0.90
C GLU A 52 19.71 8.13 -1.67
N ILE A 53 18.69 8.69 -1.00
CA ILE A 53 17.30 8.81 -1.49
C ILE A 53 17.23 9.27 -2.95
N GLU A 54 17.77 10.43 -3.30
CA GLU A 54 17.65 10.91 -4.68
C GLU A 54 18.42 10.00 -5.66
N ASN A 55 19.55 9.43 -5.24
CA ASN A 55 20.38 8.62 -6.12
C ASN A 55 19.75 7.25 -6.44
N ILE A 56 18.91 6.69 -5.56
CA ILE A 56 18.18 5.45 -5.87
C ILE A 56 17.12 5.70 -6.97
N TRP A 57 16.49 6.87 -6.98
CA TRP A 57 15.59 7.30 -8.05
C TRP A 57 16.34 7.50 -9.37
N GLN A 58 17.50 8.17 -9.32
CA GLN A 58 18.36 8.30 -10.51
C GLN A 58 18.83 6.93 -11.01
N THR A 59 19.13 5.99 -10.12
CA THR A 59 19.52 4.62 -10.47
C THR A 59 18.36 3.88 -11.16
N ALA A 60 17.14 4.04 -10.66
CA ALA A 60 15.94 3.44 -11.26
C ALA A 60 15.71 3.87 -12.71
N TRP A 61 16.00 5.13 -13.04
CA TRP A 61 15.71 5.70 -14.36
C TRP A 61 16.90 5.81 -15.31
N ARG A 62 18.13 5.85 -14.78
CA ARG A 62 19.33 6.14 -15.59
C ARG A 62 20.35 5.02 -15.63
N LYS A 63 20.29 4.06 -14.70
CA LYS A 63 21.20 2.91 -14.67
C LYS A 63 20.56 1.61 -15.15
N HIS A 64 19.25 1.51 -15.13
CA HIS A 64 18.55 0.39 -15.75
C HIS A 64 18.44 0.65 -17.25
N PHE A 65 18.67 -0.40 -18.06
CA PHE A 65 18.45 -0.29 -19.51
C PHE A 65 16.95 -0.17 -19.82
N TYR A 66 16.15 -1.06 -19.25
CA TYR A 66 14.69 -0.96 -19.24
C TYR A 66 14.21 -0.53 -17.86
N CYS A 67 13.44 0.55 -17.81
CA CYS A 67 13.02 1.17 -16.56
C CYS A 67 11.60 0.74 -16.16
N GLY A 68 11.34 0.71 -14.86
CA GLY A 68 9.99 0.50 -14.32
C GLY A 68 9.60 -0.97 -14.18
N GLY A 69 8.28 -1.23 -14.26
CA GLY A 69 7.69 -2.54 -14.02
C GLY A 69 7.43 -2.82 -12.54
N ALA A 70 6.47 -3.70 -12.27
CA ALA A 70 5.96 -3.93 -10.92
C ALA A 70 7.05 -4.35 -9.93
N VAL A 71 7.96 -5.24 -10.35
CA VAL A 71 9.02 -5.79 -9.48
C VAL A 71 10.02 -4.70 -9.07
N PHE A 72 10.63 -4.01 -10.03
CA PHE A 72 11.63 -2.98 -9.75
C PHE A 72 11.04 -1.80 -8.98
N MET A 73 9.81 -1.37 -9.33
CA MET A 73 9.17 -0.25 -8.63
C MET A 73 8.75 -0.62 -7.20
N SER A 74 8.36 -1.88 -6.95
CA SER A 74 8.06 -2.33 -5.58
C SER A 74 9.32 -2.39 -4.72
N ALA A 75 10.43 -2.89 -5.27
CA ALA A 75 11.73 -2.88 -4.59
C ALA A 75 12.20 -1.44 -4.29
N LEU A 76 12.11 -0.55 -5.29
CA LEU A 76 12.44 0.87 -5.13
C LEU A 76 11.59 1.52 -4.04
N SER A 77 10.28 1.28 -4.04
CA SER A 77 9.34 1.83 -3.05
C SER A 77 9.70 1.44 -1.61
N GLY A 78 10.00 0.16 -1.38
CA GLY A 78 10.37 -0.30 -0.04
C GLY A 78 11.68 0.32 0.45
N ILE A 79 12.66 0.48 -0.44
CA ILE A 79 13.93 1.12 -0.11
C ILE A 79 13.75 2.62 0.13
N ASP A 80 13.03 3.33 -0.76
CA ASP A 80 12.76 4.77 -0.63
C ASP A 80 12.07 5.08 0.70
N THR A 81 11.02 4.31 1.03
CA THR A 81 10.29 4.45 2.29
C THR A 81 11.21 4.24 3.49
N ALA A 82 12.06 3.21 3.47
CA ALA A 82 13.01 2.94 4.56
C ALA A 82 14.07 4.04 4.72
N LEU A 83 14.57 4.61 3.62
CA LEU A 83 15.52 5.72 3.66
C LEU A 83 14.87 7.00 4.20
N TRP A 84 13.63 7.30 3.83
CA TRP A 84 12.86 8.41 4.38
C TRP A 84 12.55 8.23 5.87
N ASP A 85 12.15 7.02 6.29
CA ASP A 85 11.92 6.70 7.71
C ASP A 85 13.22 6.90 8.52
N MET A 86 14.35 6.39 8.03
CA MET A 86 15.66 6.58 8.66
C MET A 86 16.01 8.08 8.79
N LYS A 87 15.77 8.87 7.74
CA LYS A 87 16.05 10.30 7.72
C LYS A 87 15.17 11.06 8.71
N GLY A 88 13.87 10.75 8.76
CA GLY A 88 12.93 11.33 9.73
C GLY A 88 13.32 11.01 11.17
N ARG A 89 13.61 9.74 11.47
CA ARG A 89 14.09 9.29 12.79
C ARG A 89 15.37 10.00 13.21
N LYS A 90 16.35 10.08 12.33
CA LYS A 90 17.64 10.75 12.59
C LYS A 90 17.46 12.23 12.92
N LEU A 91 16.51 12.90 12.27
CA LEU A 91 16.24 14.32 12.48
C LEU A 91 15.21 14.58 13.59
N GLY A 92 14.60 13.54 14.16
CA GLY A 92 13.60 13.67 15.21
C GLY A 92 12.29 14.31 14.74
N VAL A 93 11.97 14.24 13.44
CA VAL A 93 10.78 14.85 12.85
C VAL A 93 10.00 13.85 11.99
N PRO A 94 8.66 13.96 11.91
CA PRO A 94 7.90 13.15 10.97
C PRO A 94 8.23 13.54 9.52
N ILE A 95 8.16 12.57 8.60
CA ILE A 95 8.58 12.73 7.19
C ILE A 95 7.88 13.92 6.52
N TYR A 96 6.60 14.18 6.82
CA TYR A 96 5.86 15.27 6.19
C TYR A 96 6.45 16.66 6.50
N GLU A 97 7.15 16.85 7.63
CA GLU A 97 7.85 18.13 7.93
C GLU A 97 9.03 18.34 6.98
N LEU A 98 9.70 17.25 6.59
CA LEU A 98 10.77 17.28 5.59
C LEU A 98 10.24 17.57 4.18
N LEU A 99 8.96 17.29 3.94
CA LEU A 99 8.27 17.49 2.66
C LEU A 99 7.50 18.83 2.58
N GLY A 100 7.75 19.75 3.52
CA GLY A 100 7.17 21.10 3.50
C GLY A 100 6.08 21.36 4.55
N GLY A 101 5.86 20.44 5.48
CA GLY A 101 4.97 20.64 6.62
C GLY A 101 3.50 20.30 6.35
N LYS A 102 2.66 20.53 7.36
CA LYS A 102 1.22 20.21 7.27
C LYS A 102 0.50 21.17 6.33
N VAL A 103 -0.30 20.60 5.44
CA VAL A 103 -1.30 21.34 4.62
C VAL A 103 -2.75 21.06 5.05
N ARG A 104 -2.93 20.22 6.08
CA ARG A 104 -4.21 19.81 6.68
C ARG A 104 -3.97 19.15 8.05
N ASP A 105 -4.97 19.18 8.92
CA ASP A 105 -4.87 18.57 10.27
C ASP A 105 -5.25 17.09 10.30
N LYS A 106 -6.12 16.65 9.39
CA LYS A 106 -6.57 15.26 9.28
C LYS A 106 -6.80 14.86 7.81
N ILE A 107 -6.67 13.57 7.53
CA ILE A 107 -6.94 12.96 6.22
C ILE A 107 -8.21 12.12 6.35
N LYS A 108 -9.16 12.29 5.42
CA LYS A 108 -10.35 11.43 5.34
C LYS A 108 -9.93 10.06 4.80
N VAL A 109 -10.29 9.00 5.52
CA VAL A 109 -10.01 7.61 5.13
C VAL A 109 -11.30 6.90 4.73
N TYR A 110 -11.16 5.81 3.97
CA TYR A 110 -12.24 4.88 3.66
C TYR A 110 -11.85 3.47 4.14
N ALA A 111 -12.85 2.63 4.40
CA ALA A 111 -12.62 1.22 4.71
C ALA A 111 -13.01 0.35 3.51
N TRP A 112 -12.28 -0.73 3.28
CA TRP A 112 -12.76 -1.75 2.35
C TRP A 112 -13.75 -2.69 3.07
N ILE A 113 -14.81 -3.08 2.36
CA ILE A 113 -15.77 -4.10 2.77
C ILE A 113 -15.76 -5.24 1.76
N VAL A 114 -15.67 -6.45 2.26
CA VAL A 114 -15.67 -7.68 1.47
C VAL A 114 -17.10 -7.91 0.97
N ARG A 115 -17.24 -8.55 -0.20
CA ARG A 115 -18.52 -9.17 -0.55
C ARG A 115 -18.58 -10.58 0.03
N HIS A 116 -19.28 -10.74 1.15
CA HIS A 116 -19.53 -12.06 1.72
C HIS A 116 -20.66 -12.79 0.97
N LEU A 117 -20.57 -14.11 0.87
CA LEU A 117 -21.67 -14.95 0.37
C LEU A 117 -22.80 -15.06 1.42
N ASP A 118 -22.45 -14.99 2.69
CA ASP A 118 -23.41 -14.93 3.79
C ASP A 118 -23.87 -13.48 4.00
N GLN A 119 -25.16 -13.24 3.79
CA GLN A 119 -25.76 -11.90 3.89
C GLN A 119 -25.60 -11.31 5.30
N LYS A 120 -25.67 -12.15 6.34
CA LYS A 120 -25.52 -11.70 7.71
C LYS A 120 -24.11 -11.18 7.97
N ALA A 121 -23.08 -11.91 7.55
CA ALA A 121 -21.69 -11.45 7.63
C ALA A 121 -21.45 -10.14 6.87
N ASP A 122 -22.06 -9.98 5.69
CA ASP A 122 -21.98 -8.76 4.88
C ASP A 122 -22.61 -7.55 5.59
N ASP A 123 -23.78 -7.72 6.21
CA ASP A 123 -24.45 -6.67 6.98
C ASP A 123 -23.72 -6.33 8.28
N GLU A 124 -23.18 -7.34 8.98
CA GLU A 124 -22.36 -7.15 10.17
C GLU A 124 -21.09 -6.34 9.85
N GLU A 125 -20.37 -6.65 8.76
CA GLU A 125 -19.17 -5.89 8.38
C GLU A 125 -19.53 -4.42 8.06
N ARG A 126 -20.61 -4.18 7.32
CA ARG A 126 -21.07 -2.80 7.01
C ARG A 126 -21.41 -2.03 8.27
N GLN A 127 -22.13 -2.66 9.20
CA GLN A 127 -22.49 -2.03 10.47
C GLN A 127 -21.24 -1.70 11.29
N GLN A 128 -20.25 -2.61 11.34
CA GLN A 128 -18.96 -2.33 11.98
C GLN A 128 -18.25 -1.11 11.39
N ARG A 129 -18.33 -0.88 10.06
CA ARG A 129 -17.75 0.33 9.44
C ARG A 129 -18.48 1.60 9.85
N LEU A 130 -19.81 1.57 9.91
CA LEU A 130 -20.60 2.70 10.42
C LEU A 130 -20.27 3.01 11.87
N ASP A 131 -20.22 1.99 12.73
CA ASP A 131 -19.93 2.12 14.15
C ASP A 131 -18.51 2.64 14.39
N ALA A 132 -17.56 2.30 13.51
CA ALA A 132 -16.21 2.86 13.49
C ALA A 132 -16.14 4.30 12.94
N GLY A 133 -17.26 4.89 12.54
CA GLY A 133 -17.37 6.28 12.10
C GLY A 133 -16.98 6.51 10.63
N PHE A 134 -16.88 5.45 9.81
CA PHE A 134 -16.63 5.64 8.39
C PHE A 134 -17.86 6.23 7.70
N THR A 135 -17.63 7.24 6.87
CA THR A 135 -18.64 7.82 5.98
C THR A 135 -18.49 7.32 4.54
N CYS A 136 -17.41 6.60 4.24
CA CYS A 136 -17.06 6.13 2.91
C CYS A 136 -16.44 4.75 2.99
N VAL A 137 -16.86 3.85 2.09
CA VAL A 137 -16.32 2.50 1.95
C VAL A 137 -15.92 2.21 0.50
N LYS A 138 -14.98 1.29 0.32
CA LYS A 138 -14.70 0.63 -0.96
C LYS A 138 -15.28 -0.77 -0.92
N MET A 139 -15.93 -1.22 -1.98
CA MET A 139 -16.51 -2.56 -2.03
C MET A 139 -16.20 -3.23 -3.37
N ASN A 140 -16.10 -4.56 -3.35
CA ASN A 140 -16.17 -5.32 -4.60
C ASN A 140 -17.52 -5.07 -5.25
N ALA A 141 -17.53 -4.55 -6.48
CA ALA A 141 -18.76 -4.40 -7.25
C ALA A 141 -19.41 -5.78 -7.46
N THR A 142 -18.59 -6.73 -7.89
CA THR A 142 -19.04 -8.06 -8.29
C THR A 142 -18.68 -9.10 -7.23
N ALA A 143 -19.40 -10.22 -7.23
CA ALA A 143 -18.94 -11.44 -6.55
C ALA A 143 -17.77 -12.04 -7.35
N ASP A 144 -17.34 -13.25 -6.98
CA ASP A 144 -16.52 -14.08 -7.84
C ASP A 144 -17.26 -14.31 -9.16
N LEU A 145 -16.87 -13.52 -10.17
CA LEU A 145 -17.33 -13.63 -11.54
C LEU A 145 -16.16 -14.17 -12.36
N GLY A 146 -16.48 -15.04 -13.31
CA GLY A 146 -15.57 -15.36 -14.40
C GLY A 146 -15.48 -14.20 -15.38
N TRP A 147 -15.43 -14.52 -16.67
CA TRP A 147 -15.55 -13.50 -17.70
C TRP A 147 -16.93 -12.83 -17.64
N LEU A 148 -16.97 -11.51 -17.72
CA LEU A 148 -18.22 -10.77 -17.84
C LEU A 148 -18.80 -11.01 -19.23
N ASP A 149 -19.73 -11.95 -19.34
CA ASP A 149 -20.32 -12.41 -20.59
C ASP A 149 -21.76 -11.90 -20.82
N SER A 150 -22.37 -11.27 -19.80
CA SER A 150 -23.71 -10.71 -19.87
C SER A 150 -23.89 -9.49 -18.95
N PRO A 151 -24.57 -8.42 -19.41
CA PRO A 151 -24.93 -7.28 -18.55
C PRO A 151 -25.79 -7.67 -17.34
N ALA A 152 -26.57 -8.76 -17.43
CA ALA A 152 -27.39 -9.23 -16.32
C ALA A 152 -26.57 -9.63 -15.08
N ALA A 153 -25.30 -10.02 -15.27
CA ALA A 153 -24.39 -10.35 -14.17
C ALA A 153 -24.07 -9.11 -13.30
N LEU A 154 -24.25 -7.89 -13.83
CA LEU A 154 -23.98 -6.65 -13.11
C LEU A 154 -25.13 -6.20 -12.21
N GLN A 155 -26.35 -6.74 -12.36
CA GLN A 155 -27.50 -6.31 -11.57
C GLN A 155 -27.23 -6.43 -10.06
N THR A 156 -26.57 -7.52 -9.64
CA THR A 156 -26.21 -7.71 -8.23
C THR A 156 -25.24 -6.66 -7.69
N SER A 157 -24.45 -6.03 -8.57
CA SER A 157 -23.55 -4.93 -8.22
C SER A 157 -24.33 -3.64 -7.96
N VAL A 158 -25.37 -3.39 -8.78
CA VAL A 158 -26.29 -2.25 -8.60
C VAL A 158 -27.06 -2.39 -7.30
N ASP A 159 -27.64 -3.57 -7.05
CA ASP A 159 -28.42 -3.85 -5.84
C ASP A 159 -27.56 -3.69 -4.57
N ARG A 160 -26.30 -4.16 -4.62
CA ARG A 160 -25.33 -3.97 -3.53
C ARG A 160 -25.04 -2.48 -3.30
N LEU A 161 -24.78 -1.72 -4.36
CA LEU A 161 -24.53 -0.28 -4.27
C LEU A 161 -25.69 0.47 -3.62
N GLU A 162 -26.91 0.18 -4.07
CA GLU A 162 -28.12 0.79 -3.49
C GLU A 162 -28.25 0.48 -2.00
N THR A 163 -27.95 -0.75 -1.60
CA THR A 163 -28.01 -1.17 -0.19
C THR A 163 -27.05 -0.37 0.66
N VAL A 164 -25.78 -0.27 0.24
CA VAL A 164 -24.75 0.48 1.00
C VAL A 164 -25.07 1.98 1.02
N LYS A 165 -25.59 2.54 -0.08
CA LYS A 165 -26.00 3.95 -0.16
C LYS A 165 -27.18 4.26 0.76
N LYS A 166 -28.16 3.35 0.89
CA LYS A 166 -29.30 3.50 1.82
C LYS A 166 -28.85 3.56 3.29
N MET A 167 -27.69 3.01 3.62
CA MET A 167 -27.09 3.11 4.95
C MET A 167 -26.38 4.45 5.22
N GLY A 168 -26.36 5.37 4.24
CA GLY A 168 -25.74 6.68 4.37
C GLY A 168 -24.24 6.71 4.07
N LEU A 169 -23.69 5.64 3.49
CA LEU A 169 -22.28 5.55 3.11
C LEU A 169 -22.05 6.02 1.67
N ASP A 170 -20.97 6.76 1.46
CA ASP A 170 -20.37 6.90 0.13
C ASP A 170 -19.61 5.64 -0.26
N VAL A 171 -19.56 5.35 -1.56
CA VAL A 171 -19.05 4.07 -2.06
C VAL A 171 -18.11 4.29 -3.24
N GLY A 172 -16.89 3.77 -3.13
CA GLY A 172 -16.05 3.44 -4.27
C GLY A 172 -16.23 1.97 -4.64
N ALA A 173 -16.50 1.68 -5.90
CA ALA A 173 -16.59 0.31 -6.39
C ALA A 173 -15.25 -0.10 -7.02
N ASP A 174 -14.74 -1.27 -6.64
CA ASP A 174 -13.59 -1.93 -7.28
C ASP A 174 -13.95 -3.25 -7.97
#